data_AF-A0A1Y1Z1W3-F1
#
_entry.id   AF-A0A1Y1Z1W3-F1
#
_cell.length_a   1.000
_cell.length_b   1.000
_cell.length_c   1.000
_cell.angle_alpha   90.00
_cell.angle_beta   90.00
_cell.angle_gamma   90.00
#
_symmetry.space_group_name_H-M   'P 1'
#
loop_
_entity.id
_entity.type
_entity.pdbx_description
1 polymer ?
#
loop_
_entity_poly.entity_id
_entity_poly.type
_entity_poly.pdbx_seq_one_letter_code
_entity_poly.pdbx_strand_id
1 'polypeptide(L)'
;MGIQIKTLLPRFIYAAITVFITVHMFVFYNTYVLSGDLIKQYNNVDFVLDGINKQGGIYMFGSYYPIWAVILIEIGCAYVLEVSVAQPLSFYLAKNTFNPSSTDPVFFEGAIICSTVCFMCPAMSFLASLFFYPYNIGFNFITLIANWFQLICYNFPFAYFTQTFLVQPFIRQLFKMIFGPQQQSQDQNNEKRKIDDEKSEMTERATVADINNALQIIEQLKKDLLDAGNSTVVESIPEEKEIIEVNID
;
A
#
# COMPACT_ATOMS: atom_id res chain seq x y z
N MET A 1 16.51 16.65 19.50
CA MET A 1 15.47 15.60 19.51
C MET A 1 14.08 16.12 19.96
N GLY A 2 13.81 17.43 20.03
CA GLY A 2 12.47 17.97 20.37
C GLY A 2 11.64 18.48 19.18
N ILE A 3 12.29 18.69 18.02
CA ILE A 3 11.66 19.32 16.84
C ILE A 3 10.90 18.30 15.99
N GLN A 4 11.38 17.05 15.89
CA GLN A 4 10.74 15.95 15.14
C GLN A 4 9.41 15.48 15.77
N ILE A 5 9.24 15.61 17.09
CA ILE A 5 8.02 15.16 17.79
C ILE A 5 6.82 16.06 17.45
N LYS A 6 7.04 17.38 17.29
CA LYS A 6 5.97 18.33 16.97
C LYS A 6 5.44 18.16 15.54
N THR A 7 6.24 17.59 14.63
CA THR A 7 5.84 17.31 13.23
C THR A 7 5.30 15.90 13.02
N LEU A 8 5.72 14.91 13.84
CA LEU A 8 5.23 13.53 13.74
C LEU A 8 3.92 13.30 14.52
N LEU A 9 3.70 14.01 15.62
CA LEU A 9 2.48 13.92 16.42
C LEU A 9 1.18 14.16 15.62
N PRO A 10 1.06 15.21 14.78
CA PRO A 10 -0.16 15.43 13.98
C PRO A 10 -0.42 14.30 12.99
N ARG A 11 0.63 13.70 12.43
CA ARG A 11 0.51 12.57 11.50
C ARG A 11 0.01 11.31 12.20
N PHE A 12 0.51 11.02 13.39
CA PHE A 12 0.00 9.93 14.22
C PHE A 12 -1.45 10.18 14.66
N ILE A 13 -1.79 11.42 15.02
CA ILE A 13 -3.16 11.81 15.37
C ILE A 13 -4.10 11.65 14.16
N TYR A 14 -3.66 12.07 12.97
CA TYR A 14 -4.42 11.90 11.73
C TYR A 14 -4.71 10.42 11.43
N ALA A 15 -3.69 9.57 11.52
CA ALA A 15 -3.84 8.13 11.35
C ALA A 15 -4.78 7.54 12.42
N ALA A 16 -4.60 7.92 13.69
CA ALA A 16 -5.45 7.46 14.78
C ALA A 16 -6.93 7.85 14.62
N ILE A 17 -7.21 9.10 14.22
CA ILE A 17 -8.58 9.57 13.94
C ILE A 17 -9.18 8.82 12.76
N THR A 18 -8.40 8.62 11.69
CA THR A 18 -8.85 7.89 10.50
C THR A 18 -9.20 6.44 10.86
N VAL A 19 -8.31 5.73 11.55
CA VAL A 19 -8.52 4.35 12.02
C VAL A 19 -9.72 4.28 12.97
N PHE A 20 -9.87 5.23 13.89
CA PHE A 20 -11.01 5.27 14.79
C PHE A 20 -12.33 5.34 14.02
N ILE A 21 -12.44 6.23 13.05
CA ILE A 21 -13.67 6.43 12.26
C ILE A 21 -13.95 5.21 11.38
N THR A 22 -12.94 4.70 10.67
CA THR A 22 -13.12 3.55 9.77
C THR A 22 -13.52 2.30 10.53
N VAL A 23 -12.87 2.00 11.67
CA VAL A 23 -13.21 0.84 12.49
C VAL A 23 -14.60 0.97 13.10
N HIS A 24 -14.99 2.14 13.62
CA HIS A 24 -16.36 2.34 14.13
C HIS A 24 -17.41 2.06 13.06
N MET A 25 -17.20 2.58 11.85
CA MET A 25 -18.12 2.35 10.75
C MET A 25 -18.16 0.87 10.36
N PHE A 26 -17.03 0.18 10.42
CA PHE A 26 -16.93 -1.23 10.08
C PHE A 26 -17.62 -2.14 11.09
N VAL A 27 -17.41 -1.91 12.39
CA VAL A 27 -18.10 -2.64 13.46
C VAL A 27 -19.60 -2.42 13.33
N PHE A 28 -20.02 -1.17 13.08
CA PHE A 28 -21.43 -0.86 12.85
C PHE A 28 -21.98 -1.60 11.63
N TYR A 29 -21.28 -1.57 10.49
CA TYR A 29 -21.67 -2.29 9.27
C TYR A 29 -21.82 -3.79 9.52
N ASN A 30 -20.83 -4.45 10.11
CA ASN A 30 -20.87 -5.89 10.38
C ASN A 30 -21.98 -6.26 11.37
N THR A 31 -22.19 -5.42 12.40
CA THR A 31 -23.15 -5.72 13.47
C THR A 31 -24.60 -5.43 13.05
N TYR A 32 -24.86 -4.28 12.43
CA TYR A 32 -26.21 -3.85 12.08
C TYR A 32 -26.65 -4.33 10.70
N VAL A 33 -25.77 -4.29 9.71
CA VAL A 33 -26.14 -4.59 8.31
C VAL A 33 -25.99 -6.07 8.02
N LEU A 34 -24.85 -6.68 8.36
CA LEU A 34 -24.62 -8.10 8.09
C LEU A 34 -25.28 -9.01 9.13
N SER A 35 -25.09 -8.72 10.41
CA SER A 35 -25.56 -9.59 11.51
C SER A 35 -26.88 -9.16 12.12
N GLY A 36 -27.42 -8.00 11.75
CA GLY A 36 -28.55 -7.38 12.43
C GLY A 36 -29.82 -8.22 12.37
N ASP A 37 -30.12 -8.84 11.22
CA ASP A 37 -31.30 -9.68 11.07
C ASP A 37 -31.20 -10.99 11.86
N LEU A 38 -30.02 -11.60 11.89
CA LEU A 38 -29.75 -12.80 12.68
C LEU A 38 -29.91 -12.53 14.19
N ILE A 39 -29.38 -11.42 14.67
CA ILE A 39 -29.46 -11.01 16.08
C ILE A 39 -30.91 -10.72 16.49
N LYS A 40 -31.67 -10.02 15.62
CA LYS A 40 -33.09 -9.74 15.85
C LYS A 40 -33.92 -11.01 15.90
N GLN A 41 -33.71 -11.94 14.96
CA GLN A 41 -34.46 -13.19 14.88
C GLN A 41 -34.16 -14.12 16.06
N TYR A 42 -32.88 -14.25 16.44
CA TYR A 42 -32.46 -15.12 17.55
C TYR A 42 -33.00 -14.63 18.91
N ASN A 43 -33.00 -13.32 19.14
CA ASN A 43 -33.40 -12.72 20.42
C ASN A 43 -34.88 -12.27 20.46
N ASN A 44 -35.62 -12.45 19.35
CA ASN A 44 -37.00 -12.02 19.16
C ASN A 44 -37.23 -10.54 19.55
N VAL A 45 -36.46 -9.65 18.92
CA VAL A 45 -36.50 -8.20 19.18
C VAL A 45 -36.51 -7.40 17.87
N ASP A 46 -37.12 -6.22 17.91
CA ASP A 46 -37.18 -5.31 16.76
C ASP A 46 -35.88 -4.53 16.55
N PHE A 47 -35.09 -4.33 17.62
CA PHE A 47 -33.84 -3.56 17.60
C PHE A 47 -32.61 -4.44 17.82
N VAL A 48 -31.59 -4.23 16.97
CA VAL A 48 -30.30 -4.93 17.05
C VAL A 48 -29.60 -4.69 18.39
N LEU A 49 -29.69 -3.46 18.93
CA LEU A 49 -29.05 -3.09 20.19
C LEU A 49 -29.61 -3.88 21.38
N ASP A 50 -30.93 -4.11 21.41
CA ASP A 50 -31.59 -4.91 22.44
C ASP A 50 -31.22 -6.39 22.33
N GLY A 51 -31.04 -6.88 21.10
CA GLY A 51 -30.58 -8.25 20.86
C GLY A 51 -29.16 -8.47 21.34
N ILE A 52 -28.27 -7.48 21.08
CA ILE A 52 -26.90 -7.51 21.58
C ILE A 52 -26.86 -7.45 23.11
N ASN A 53 -27.71 -6.61 23.72
CA ASN A 53 -27.77 -6.50 25.17
C ASN A 53 -28.30 -7.81 25.82
N LYS A 54 -29.30 -8.46 25.19
CA LYS A 54 -29.85 -9.75 25.65
C LYS A 54 -28.84 -10.89 25.55
N GLN A 55 -28.04 -10.95 24.48
CA GLN A 55 -27.04 -12.01 24.29
C GLN A 55 -25.71 -11.72 25.01
N GLY A 56 -25.60 -10.58 25.73
CA GLY A 56 -24.42 -10.23 26.52
C GLY A 56 -23.26 -9.63 25.72
N GLY A 57 -23.47 -9.24 24.46
CA GLY A 57 -22.47 -8.62 23.61
C GLY A 57 -22.31 -9.25 22.23
N ILE A 58 -21.14 -9.08 21.64
CA ILE A 58 -20.74 -9.71 20.39
C ILE A 58 -19.80 -10.86 20.74
N TYR A 59 -20.00 -12.01 20.10
CA TYR A 59 -19.17 -13.18 20.31
C TYR A 59 -17.76 -12.95 19.75
N MET A 60 -16.73 -13.04 20.59
CA MET A 60 -15.33 -12.85 20.22
C MET A 60 -14.46 -13.78 21.08
N PHE A 61 -13.51 -14.50 20.48
CA PHE A 61 -12.61 -15.43 21.18
C PHE A 61 -13.30 -16.45 22.10
N GLY A 62 -14.46 -17.01 21.70
CA GLY A 62 -15.14 -18.00 22.54
C GLY A 62 -15.95 -17.44 23.69
N SER A 63 -16.07 -16.11 23.83
CA SER A 63 -16.84 -15.44 24.88
C SER A 63 -17.60 -14.24 24.32
N TYR A 64 -18.60 -13.75 25.05
CA TYR A 64 -19.34 -12.55 24.67
C TYR A 64 -18.68 -11.33 25.27
N TYR A 65 -18.37 -10.34 24.43
CA TYR A 65 -17.77 -9.07 24.83
C TYR A 65 -18.68 -7.90 24.47
N PRO A 66 -18.73 -6.83 25.30
CA PRO A 66 -19.50 -5.65 24.96
C PRO A 66 -18.95 -4.99 23.69
N ILE A 67 -19.81 -4.31 22.94
CA ILE A 67 -19.47 -3.65 21.65
C ILE A 67 -18.23 -2.76 21.78
N TRP A 68 -18.13 -2.01 22.88
CA TRP A 68 -17.00 -1.12 23.16
C TRP A 68 -15.65 -1.85 23.27
N ALA A 69 -15.63 -3.06 23.84
CA ALA A 69 -14.41 -3.84 23.96
C ALA A 69 -13.95 -4.35 22.58
N VAL A 70 -14.89 -4.81 21.75
CA VAL A 70 -14.60 -5.25 20.37
C VAL A 70 -14.00 -4.11 19.56
N ILE A 71 -14.61 -2.92 19.62
CA ILE A 71 -14.12 -1.72 18.94
C ILE A 71 -12.68 -1.40 19.38
N LEU A 72 -12.36 -1.45 20.67
CA LEU A 72 -11.02 -1.16 21.16
C LEU A 72 -9.97 -2.17 20.67
N ILE A 73 -10.31 -3.46 20.65
CA ILE A 73 -9.41 -4.51 20.16
C ILE A 73 -9.18 -4.33 18.65
N GLU A 74 -10.25 -4.11 17.88
CA GLU A 74 -10.14 -3.88 16.44
C GLU A 74 -9.35 -2.62 16.11
N ILE A 75 -9.53 -1.52 16.84
CA ILE A 75 -8.71 -0.30 16.68
C ILE A 75 -7.23 -0.61 16.93
N GLY A 76 -6.91 -1.37 17.98
CA GLY A 76 -5.54 -1.74 18.30
C GLY A 76 -4.88 -2.56 17.18
N CYS A 77 -5.56 -3.62 16.73
CA CYS A 77 -5.08 -4.43 15.60
C CYS A 77 -5.00 -3.61 14.32
N ALA A 78 -5.98 -2.74 14.08
CA ALA A 78 -6.04 -1.94 12.87
C ALA A 78 -4.90 -0.92 12.80
N TYR A 79 -4.61 -0.27 13.90
CA TYR A 79 -3.50 0.66 14.01
C TYR A 79 -2.15 -0.03 13.82
N VAL A 80 -1.96 -1.23 14.39
CA VAL A 80 -0.74 -2.02 14.17
C VAL A 80 -0.57 -2.39 12.70
N LEU A 81 -1.64 -2.82 12.02
CA LEU A 81 -1.62 -3.13 10.59
C LEU A 81 -1.42 -1.88 9.71
N GLU A 82 -1.96 -0.73 10.10
CA GLU A 82 -1.71 0.56 9.44
C GLU A 82 -0.21 0.90 9.47
N VAL A 83 0.40 0.84 10.64
CA VAL A 83 1.82 1.18 10.80
C VAL A 83 2.73 0.15 10.13
N SER A 84 2.39 -1.14 10.20
CA SER A 84 3.25 -2.23 9.70
C SER A 84 3.05 -2.58 8.21
N VAL A 85 1.85 -2.41 7.68
CA VAL A 85 1.51 -2.80 6.30
C VAL A 85 1.23 -1.57 5.46
N ALA A 86 0.31 -0.68 5.85
CA ALA A 86 -0.09 0.46 5.01
C ALA A 86 1.09 1.38 4.70
N GLN A 87 1.91 1.68 5.72
CA GLN A 87 3.06 2.56 5.56
C GLN A 87 4.13 2.04 4.59
N PRO A 88 4.68 0.81 4.71
CA PRO A 88 5.67 0.33 3.75
C PRO A 88 5.08 -0.04 2.38
N LEU A 89 3.81 -0.46 2.35
CA LEU A 89 3.18 -0.98 1.13
C LEU A 89 2.85 0.13 0.12
N SER A 90 2.45 1.32 0.59
CA SER A 90 2.17 2.47 -0.29
C SER A 90 3.41 2.89 -1.09
N PHE A 91 4.59 2.87 -0.47
CA PHE A 91 5.87 3.12 -1.14
C PHE A 91 6.26 1.99 -2.10
N TYR A 92 6.08 0.73 -1.69
CA TYR A 92 6.45 -0.43 -2.52
C TYR A 92 5.63 -0.53 -3.82
N LEU A 93 4.31 -0.28 -3.74
CA LEU A 93 3.42 -0.34 -4.90
C LEU A 93 3.57 0.85 -5.84
N ALA A 94 3.78 2.04 -5.30
CA ALA A 94 4.11 3.23 -6.09
C ALA A 94 5.30 2.98 -7.03
N LYS A 95 6.35 2.36 -6.49
CA LYS A 95 7.57 1.99 -7.22
C LYS A 95 7.35 0.94 -8.30
N ASN A 96 6.41 0.01 -8.10
CA ASN A 96 6.22 -1.15 -8.98
C ASN A 96 5.14 -0.93 -10.06
N THR A 97 4.19 -0.03 -9.85
CA THR A 97 3.01 0.11 -10.72
C THR A 97 3.06 1.31 -11.67
N PHE A 98 3.77 2.40 -11.35
CA PHE A 98 3.78 3.58 -12.23
C PHE A 98 5.17 4.11 -12.53
N ASN A 99 5.30 4.61 -13.76
CA ASN A 99 6.44 5.39 -14.21
C ASN A 99 6.14 6.87 -13.92
N PRO A 100 6.81 7.52 -12.96
CA PRO A 100 6.40 8.80 -12.38
C PRO A 100 6.48 9.99 -13.35
N SER A 101 6.95 9.78 -14.58
CA SER A 101 7.12 10.80 -15.62
C SER A 101 5.92 11.01 -16.55
N SER A 102 4.92 10.12 -16.58
CA SER A 102 3.79 10.22 -17.54
C SER A 102 2.38 10.11 -16.95
N THR A 103 2.22 9.95 -15.64
CA THR A 103 0.89 9.74 -15.02
C THR A 103 0.45 10.94 -14.20
N ASP A 104 -0.81 11.38 -14.41
CA ASP A 104 -1.43 12.45 -13.63
C ASP A 104 -1.51 12.09 -12.14
N PRO A 105 -1.19 13.03 -11.23
CA PRO A 105 -1.03 12.76 -9.79
C PRO A 105 -2.32 12.27 -9.12
N VAL A 106 -3.49 12.57 -9.67
CA VAL A 106 -4.79 12.12 -9.15
C VAL A 106 -5.00 10.62 -9.37
N PHE A 107 -4.60 10.09 -10.54
CA PHE A 107 -4.72 8.66 -10.84
C PHE A 107 -3.70 7.84 -10.03
N PHE A 108 -2.51 8.41 -9.79
CA PHE A 108 -1.49 7.80 -8.97
C PHE A 108 -1.91 7.66 -7.50
N GLU A 109 -2.46 8.73 -6.90
CA GLU A 109 -3.02 8.67 -5.53
C GLU A 109 -4.14 7.61 -5.44
N GLY A 110 -5.10 7.62 -6.38
CA GLY A 110 -6.21 6.67 -6.39
C GLY A 110 -5.77 5.22 -6.50
N ALA A 111 -4.72 4.93 -7.29
CA ALA A 111 -4.19 3.59 -7.42
C ALA A 111 -3.46 3.10 -6.17
N ILE A 112 -2.73 3.98 -5.47
CA ILE A 112 -2.10 3.65 -4.18
C ILE A 112 -3.15 3.34 -3.13
N ILE A 113 -4.20 4.16 -3.04
CA ILE A 113 -5.32 3.95 -2.12
C ILE A 113 -6.01 2.62 -2.41
N CYS A 114 -6.36 2.38 -3.67
CA CYS A 114 -7.03 1.16 -4.10
C CYS A 114 -6.19 -0.07 -3.73
N SER A 115 -4.89 -0.05 -4.03
CA SER A 115 -4.00 -1.16 -3.72
C SER A 115 -3.84 -1.35 -2.21
N THR A 116 -3.72 -0.28 -1.43
CA THR A 116 -3.64 -0.35 0.04
C THR A 116 -4.90 -1.00 0.63
N VAL A 117 -6.09 -0.60 0.18
CA VAL A 117 -7.36 -1.21 0.62
C VAL A 117 -7.44 -2.69 0.22
N CYS A 118 -6.99 -3.04 -0.99
CA CYS A 118 -6.91 -4.43 -1.47
C CYS A 118 -6.03 -5.34 -0.62
N PHE A 119 -5.01 -4.82 0.06
CA PHE A 119 -4.15 -5.63 0.93
C PHE A 119 -4.55 -5.54 2.41
N MET A 120 -4.93 -4.35 2.89
CA MET A 120 -5.36 -4.17 4.28
C MET A 120 -6.68 -4.86 4.57
N CYS A 121 -7.67 -4.80 3.66
CA CYS A 121 -8.97 -5.42 3.90
C CYS A 121 -8.87 -6.94 4.07
N PRO A 122 -8.15 -7.70 3.23
CA PRO A 122 -7.89 -9.12 3.48
C PRO A 122 -7.14 -9.41 4.77
N ALA A 123 -6.14 -8.61 5.14
CA ALA A 123 -5.39 -8.80 6.38
C ALA A 123 -6.24 -8.56 7.64
N MET A 124 -7.02 -7.47 7.65
CA MET A 124 -7.96 -7.16 8.74
C MET A 124 -9.07 -8.21 8.82
N SER A 125 -9.65 -8.58 7.68
CA SER A 125 -10.72 -9.58 7.61
C SER A 125 -10.24 -10.95 8.05
N PHE A 126 -8.95 -11.26 7.88
CA PHE A 126 -8.34 -12.49 8.39
C PHE A 126 -8.23 -12.48 9.91
N LEU A 127 -7.81 -11.36 10.50
CA LEU A 127 -7.80 -11.21 11.95
C LEU A 127 -9.22 -11.29 12.52
N ALA A 128 -10.18 -10.63 11.88
CA ALA A 128 -11.58 -10.69 12.25
C ALA A 128 -12.13 -12.13 12.15
N SER A 129 -11.86 -12.85 11.05
CA SER A 129 -12.34 -14.23 10.91
C SER A 129 -11.77 -15.17 11.97
N LEU A 130 -10.55 -14.90 12.46
CA LEU A 130 -9.95 -15.60 13.59
C LEU A 130 -10.64 -15.22 14.91
N PHE A 131 -10.88 -13.93 15.15
CA PHE A 131 -11.48 -13.44 16.40
C PHE A 131 -12.94 -13.85 16.55
N PHE A 132 -13.71 -13.82 15.48
CA PHE A 132 -15.14 -14.18 15.43
C PHE A 132 -15.36 -15.67 15.14
N TYR A 133 -14.31 -16.49 15.11
CA TYR A 133 -14.44 -17.91 14.80
C TYR A 133 -15.25 -18.65 15.89
N PRO A 134 -16.25 -19.49 15.54
CA PRO A 134 -17.04 -20.25 16.49
C PRO A 134 -16.24 -21.43 17.10
N TYR A 135 -15.34 -21.12 18.04
CA TYR A 135 -14.52 -22.10 18.76
C TYR A 135 -15.31 -23.14 19.56
N ASN A 136 -16.55 -22.84 19.90
CA ASN A 136 -17.53 -23.70 20.57
C ASN A 136 -17.93 -24.96 19.78
N ILE A 137 -17.72 -25.01 18.46
CA ILE A 137 -18.11 -26.14 17.58
C ILE A 137 -16.89 -26.99 17.16
N GLY A 138 -15.67 -26.53 17.50
CA GLY A 138 -14.40 -27.14 17.10
C GLY A 138 -13.65 -26.33 16.04
N PHE A 139 -12.32 -26.42 16.05
CA PHE A 139 -11.46 -25.68 15.10
C PHE A 139 -11.33 -26.43 13.78
N ASN A 140 -11.80 -25.81 12.69
CA ASN A 140 -11.67 -26.31 11.34
C ASN A 140 -11.06 -25.22 10.46
N PHE A 141 -9.89 -25.52 9.88
CA PHE A 141 -9.14 -24.57 9.06
C PHE A 141 -9.89 -24.16 7.79
N ILE A 142 -10.67 -25.07 7.20
CA ILE A 142 -11.44 -24.81 5.97
C ILE A 142 -12.58 -23.83 6.27
N THR A 143 -13.27 -24.01 7.40
CA THR A 143 -14.30 -23.07 7.86
C THR A 143 -13.72 -21.68 8.15
N LEU A 144 -12.51 -21.61 8.70
CA LEU A 144 -11.83 -20.33 8.93
C LEU A 144 -11.53 -19.60 7.61
N ILE A 145 -11.02 -20.31 6.60
CA ILE A 145 -10.78 -19.73 5.26
C ILE A 145 -12.09 -19.33 4.60
N ALA A 146 -13.15 -20.13 4.73
CA ALA A 146 -14.46 -19.80 4.19
C ALA A 146 -15.02 -18.51 4.81
N ASN A 147 -14.98 -18.40 6.13
CA ASN A 147 -15.40 -17.20 6.84
C ASN A 147 -14.53 -15.99 6.45
N TRP A 148 -13.22 -16.18 6.33
CA TRP A 148 -12.31 -15.13 5.89
C TRP A 148 -12.67 -14.60 4.50
N PHE A 149 -12.84 -15.49 3.52
CA PHE A 149 -13.18 -15.10 2.16
C PHE A 149 -14.56 -14.45 2.08
N GLN A 150 -15.54 -14.98 2.83
CA GLN A 150 -16.85 -14.39 2.97
C GLN A 150 -16.78 -12.97 3.54
N LEU A 151 -16.01 -12.76 4.62
CA LEU A 151 -15.79 -11.43 5.20
C LEU A 151 -15.14 -10.49 4.17
N ILE A 152 -14.13 -10.93 3.42
CA ILE A 152 -13.55 -10.13 2.33
C ILE A 152 -14.63 -9.70 1.34
N CYS A 153 -15.46 -10.63 0.85
CA CYS A 153 -16.47 -10.32 -0.15
C CYS A 153 -17.52 -9.30 0.33
N TYR A 154 -17.89 -9.33 1.61
CA TYR A 154 -18.83 -8.34 2.16
C TYR A 154 -18.15 -7.01 2.48
N ASN A 155 -16.98 -7.06 3.10
CA ASN A 155 -16.34 -5.89 3.66
C ASN A 155 -15.52 -5.10 2.65
N PHE A 156 -14.89 -5.76 1.68
CA PHE A 156 -14.06 -5.13 0.67
C PHE A 156 -14.78 -4.06 -0.16
N PRO A 157 -15.94 -4.34 -0.79
CA PRO A 157 -16.63 -3.32 -1.58
C PRO A 157 -17.07 -2.14 -0.72
N PHE A 158 -17.62 -2.41 0.46
CA PHE A 158 -18.02 -1.37 1.41
C PHE A 158 -16.83 -0.50 1.84
N ALA A 159 -15.70 -1.12 2.18
CA ALA A 159 -14.47 -0.44 2.56
C ALA A 159 -13.96 0.45 1.42
N TYR A 160 -13.87 -0.09 0.22
CA TYR A 160 -13.32 0.62 -0.94
C TYR A 160 -14.11 1.89 -1.26
N PHE A 161 -15.44 1.79 -1.36
CA PHE A 161 -16.29 2.94 -1.66
C PHE A 161 -16.31 3.96 -0.53
N THR A 162 -16.46 3.51 0.70
CA THR A 162 -16.52 4.42 1.85
C THR A 162 -15.17 5.12 2.08
N GLN A 163 -14.07 4.39 1.95
CA GLN A 163 -12.73 4.94 2.13
C GLN A 163 -12.43 6.01 1.07
N THR A 164 -12.74 5.73 -0.20
CA THR A 164 -12.43 6.62 -1.32
C THR A 164 -13.35 7.84 -1.39
N PHE A 165 -14.66 7.66 -1.18
CA PHE A 165 -15.64 8.73 -1.40
C PHE A 165 -16.07 9.49 -0.14
N LEU A 166 -15.97 8.89 1.05
CA LEU A 166 -16.45 9.51 2.29
C LEU A 166 -15.31 9.83 3.26
N VAL A 167 -14.54 8.82 3.66
CA VAL A 167 -13.55 8.96 4.74
C VAL A 167 -12.45 9.94 4.35
N GLN A 168 -11.87 9.81 3.15
CA GLN A 168 -10.81 10.72 2.71
C GLN A 168 -11.22 12.19 2.64
N PRO A 169 -12.31 12.59 1.94
CA PRO A 169 -12.73 13.99 1.93
C PRO A 169 -13.18 14.46 3.32
N PHE A 170 -13.83 13.61 4.11
CA PHE A 170 -14.25 13.94 5.47
C PHE A 170 -13.09 14.22 6.41
N ILE A 171 -12.08 13.35 6.43
CA ILE A 171 -10.87 13.51 7.24
C ILE A 171 -10.08 14.76 6.80
N ARG A 172 -9.96 14.99 5.49
CA ARG A 172 -9.36 16.23 4.97
C ARG A 172 -10.10 17.46 5.50
N GLN A 173 -11.44 17.44 5.51
CA GLN A 173 -12.22 18.55 6.04
C GLN A 173 -12.08 18.69 7.58
N LEU A 174 -12.10 17.58 8.31
CA LEU A 174 -11.98 17.54 9.77
C LEU A 174 -10.62 18.08 10.22
N PHE A 175 -9.53 17.67 9.55
CA PHE A 175 -8.19 18.12 9.91
C PHE A 175 -7.97 19.60 9.57
N LYS A 176 -8.53 20.08 8.45
CA LYS A 176 -8.56 21.51 8.11
C LYS A 176 -9.27 22.34 9.17
N MET A 177 -10.35 21.80 9.73
CA MET A 177 -11.13 22.44 10.80
C MET A 177 -10.39 22.46 12.15
N ILE A 178 -9.65 21.39 12.49
CA ILE A 178 -8.95 21.28 13.77
C ILE A 178 -7.60 22.04 13.77
N PHE A 179 -6.83 21.99 12.68
CA PHE A 179 -5.45 22.50 12.64
C PHE A 179 -5.21 23.68 11.67
N GLY A 180 -6.22 24.11 10.91
CA GLY A 180 -6.08 25.21 9.94
C GLY A 180 -5.11 24.88 8.78
N PRO A 181 -4.82 25.86 7.89
CA PRO A 181 -4.12 25.61 6.61
C PRO A 181 -2.66 25.17 6.72
N GLN A 182 -2.02 25.30 7.90
CA GLN A 182 -0.56 25.24 8.01
C GLN A 182 0.03 23.82 7.99
N GLN A 183 -0.76 22.77 8.21
CA GLN A 183 -0.25 21.40 8.36
C GLN A 183 -0.64 20.46 7.22
N GLN A 184 -1.79 20.70 6.57
CA GLN A 184 -2.23 19.97 5.37
C GLN A 184 -1.28 20.12 4.20
N SER A 185 -0.76 21.34 4.00
CA SER A 185 0.26 21.59 3.00
C SER A 185 1.58 20.89 3.31
N GLN A 186 1.86 20.53 4.56
CA GLN A 186 3.13 19.93 4.96
C GLN A 186 3.13 18.41 4.82
N ASP A 187 2.04 17.71 5.16
CA ASP A 187 1.93 16.27 4.95
C ASP A 187 1.66 15.92 3.49
N GLN A 188 0.81 16.69 2.80
CA GLN A 188 0.70 16.58 1.34
C GLN A 188 2.00 16.99 0.64
N ASN A 189 2.70 18.06 1.05
CA ASN A 189 4.03 18.36 0.47
C ASN A 189 5.13 17.40 0.95
N ASN A 190 4.98 16.63 2.03
CA ASN A 190 6.01 15.68 2.46
C ASN A 190 5.81 14.32 1.81
N GLU A 191 4.57 13.86 1.63
CA GLU A 191 4.27 12.76 0.72
C GLU A 191 4.62 13.15 -0.71
N LYS A 192 4.21 14.33 -1.18
CA LYS A 192 4.56 14.84 -2.50
C LYS A 192 6.06 15.10 -2.67
N ARG A 193 6.78 15.66 -1.68
CA ARG A 193 8.25 15.77 -1.73
C ARG A 193 8.95 14.42 -1.71
N LYS A 194 8.50 13.47 -0.89
CA LYS A 194 9.08 12.10 -0.94
C LYS A 194 8.84 11.46 -2.30
N ILE A 195 7.66 11.68 -2.88
CA ILE A 195 7.33 11.24 -4.24
C ILE A 195 8.19 11.98 -5.29
N ASP A 196 8.45 13.27 -5.12
CA ASP A 196 9.25 14.09 -6.03
C ASP A 196 10.76 13.77 -5.93
N ASP A 197 11.29 13.56 -4.72
CA ASP A 197 12.67 13.15 -4.44
C ASP A 197 12.94 11.74 -5.00
N GLU A 198 12.02 10.80 -4.78
CA GLU A 198 12.12 9.43 -5.30
C GLU A 198 11.87 9.37 -6.82
N LYS A 199 11.05 10.28 -7.38
CA LYS A 199 10.89 10.49 -8.82
C LYS A 199 12.18 11.02 -9.47
N SER A 200 12.89 11.92 -8.79
CA SER A 200 14.20 12.40 -9.25
C SER A 200 15.22 11.25 -9.28
N GLU A 201 15.30 10.45 -8.22
CA GLU A 201 16.20 9.29 -8.15
C GLU A 201 15.86 8.23 -9.20
N MET A 202 14.58 7.97 -9.46
CA MET A 202 14.15 7.00 -10.46
C MET A 202 14.45 7.47 -11.89
N THR A 203 14.29 8.77 -12.16
CA THR A 203 14.64 9.39 -13.45
C THR A 203 16.16 9.35 -13.69
N GLU A 204 16.95 9.59 -12.64
CA GLU A 204 18.41 9.46 -12.67
C GLU A 204 18.84 8.00 -12.93
N ARG A 205 18.21 7.02 -12.29
CA ARG A 205 18.51 5.60 -12.54
C ARG A 205 18.10 5.14 -13.95
N ALA A 206 16.98 5.61 -14.47
CA ALA A 206 16.54 5.30 -15.84
C ALA A 206 17.53 5.87 -16.87
N THR A 207 17.93 7.13 -16.72
CA THR A 207 18.92 7.76 -17.60
C THR A 207 20.30 7.08 -17.54
N VAL A 208 20.75 6.67 -16.34
CA VAL A 208 22.00 5.90 -16.19
C VAL A 208 21.90 4.51 -16.82
N ALA A 209 20.75 3.83 -16.70
CA ALA A 209 20.55 2.53 -17.33
C ALA A 209 20.56 2.62 -18.87
N ASP A 210 19.93 3.65 -19.43
CA ASP A 210 19.93 3.89 -20.89
C ASP A 210 21.34 4.19 -21.41
N ILE A 211 22.13 4.98 -20.67
CA ILE A 211 23.55 5.24 -21.00
C ILE A 211 24.37 3.95 -20.97
N ASN A 212 24.18 3.12 -19.94
CA ASN A 212 24.90 1.84 -19.83
C ASN A 212 24.53 0.86 -20.94
N ASN A 213 23.25 0.78 -21.32
CA ASN A 213 22.82 -0.03 -22.47
C ASN A 213 23.43 0.48 -23.78
N ALA A 214 23.48 1.80 -23.99
CA ALA A 214 24.12 2.38 -25.16
C ALA A 214 25.64 2.08 -25.21
N LEU A 215 26.33 2.14 -24.07
CA LEU A 215 27.74 1.76 -23.96
C LEU A 215 27.98 0.29 -24.31
N GLN A 216 27.12 -0.62 -23.83
CA GLN A 216 27.21 -2.03 -24.18
C GLN A 216 27.03 -2.29 -25.67
N ILE A 217 26.11 -1.57 -26.33
CA ILE A 217 25.93 -1.67 -27.79
C ILE A 217 27.18 -1.18 -28.52
N ILE A 218 27.81 -0.10 -28.06
CA ILE A 218 29.06 0.41 -28.65
C ILE A 218 30.20 -0.60 -28.47
N GLU A 219 30.32 -1.22 -27.29
CA GLU A 219 31.32 -2.27 -27.04
C GLU A 219 31.08 -3.51 -27.92
N GLN A 220 29.81 -3.90 -28.09
CA GLN A 220 29.43 -4.99 -28.98
C GLN A 220 29.76 -4.66 -30.45
N LEU A 221 29.43 -3.46 -30.93
CA LEU A 221 29.76 -3.01 -32.28
C LEU A 221 31.28 -3.00 -32.51
N LYS A 222 32.05 -2.54 -31.52
CA LYS A 222 33.51 -2.55 -31.59
C LYS A 222 34.07 -3.98 -31.68
N LYS A 223 33.48 -4.93 -30.95
CA LYS A 223 33.85 -6.35 -31.00
C LYS A 223 33.52 -6.96 -32.36
N ASP A 224 32.32 -6.69 -32.88
CA ASP A 224 31.89 -7.19 -34.20
C ASP A 224 32.75 -6.61 -35.33
N LEU A 225 33.17 -5.34 -35.23
CA LEU A 225 34.12 -4.73 -36.18
C LEU A 225 35.53 -5.35 -36.10
N LEU A 226 36.02 -5.70 -34.91
CA LEU A 226 37.30 -6.37 -34.73
C LEU A 226 37.27 -7.80 -35.29
N ASP A 227 36.19 -8.53 -35.08
CA ASP A 227 36.01 -9.88 -35.65
C ASP A 227 35.84 -9.84 -37.18
N ALA A 228 35.14 -8.83 -37.73
CA ALA A 228 35.02 -8.63 -39.18
C ALA A 228 36.34 -8.16 -39.82
N GLY A 229 37.10 -7.30 -39.13
CA GLY A 229 38.44 -6.86 -39.55
C GLY A 229 39.46 -8.01 -39.54
N ASN A 230 39.36 -8.95 -38.58
CA ASN A 230 40.24 -10.12 -38.54
C ASN A 230 39.88 -11.18 -39.60
N SER A 231 38.67 -11.12 -40.16
CA SER A 231 38.24 -12.01 -41.25
C SER A 231 38.51 -11.44 -42.66
N THR A 232 38.98 -10.19 -42.77
CA THR A 232 39.37 -9.56 -44.04
C THR A 232 40.88 -9.31 -44.18
N VAL A 233 41.70 -9.75 -43.22
CA VAL A 233 43.18 -9.68 -43.29
C VAL A 233 43.81 -11.07 -43.38
N VAL A 234 43.27 -11.93 -44.24
CA VAL A 234 44.02 -13.07 -44.80
C VAL A 234 43.71 -13.18 -46.29
N GLU A 235 44.09 -12.17 -47.09
CA GLU A 235 44.63 -12.41 -48.44
C GLU A 235 45.27 -11.15 -49.06
N SER A 236 46.60 -11.22 -49.26
CA SER A 236 47.44 -10.46 -50.20
C SER A 236 47.54 -8.92 -50.00
N ILE A 237 48.72 -8.30 -49.88
CA ILE A 237 49.81 -8.17 -50.86
C ILE A 237 51.12 -7.74 -50.12
N PRO A 238 52.33 -8.06 -50.65
CA PRO A 238 53.61 -8.00 -49.94
C PRO A 238 54.40 -6.70 -50.12
N GLU A 239 55.37 -6.52 -49.21
CA GLU A 239 56.59 -5.69 -49.26
C GLU A 239 56.49 -4.27 -49.85
N GLU A 240 56.59 -3.25 -48.98
CA GLU A 240 57.36 -2.06 -49.33
C GLU A 240 58.50 -1.89 -48.31
N LYS A 241 59.72 -2.06 -48.83
CA LYS A 241 60.98 -1.99 -48.11
C LYS A 241 61.19 -0.60 -47.51
N GLU A 242 61.66 -0.64 -46.27
CA GLU A 242 62.27 0.43 -45.49
C GLU A 242 63.26 1.25 -46.34
N ILE A 243 62.97 2.54 -46.47
CA ILE A 243 63.88 3.53 -47.06
C ILE A 243 64.97 3.78 -46.01
N ILE A 244 66.14 3.19 -46.20
CA ILE A 244 67.34 3.51 -45.43
C ILE A 244 67.83 4.87 -45.92
N GLU A 245 67.64 5.90 -45.10
CA GLU A 245 68.37 7.17 -45.20
C GLU A 245 69.88 6.89 -45.06
N VAL A 246 70.65 7.22 -46.09
CA VAL A 246 72.09 7.45 -45.95
C VAL A 246 72.38 8.83 -46.52
N ASN A 247 72.64 9.77 -45.62
CA ASN A 247 73.07 11.12 -45.94
C ASN A 247 74.56 11.28 -45.62
N ILE A 248 75.33 11.56 -46.68
CA ILE A 248 76.58 12.35 -46.78
C ILE A 248 77.82 11.84 -46.00
N ASP A 249 78.83 11.33 -46.72
CA ASP A 249 79.98 12.11 -47.25
C ASP A 249 80.64 11.37 -48.43
#